data_AF-A0A3D0YB79-F1
#
_entry.id   AF-A0A3D0YB79-F1
#
_cell.length_a   1.000
_cell.length_b   1.000
_cell.length_c   1.000
_cell.angle_alpha   90.00
_cell.angle_beta   90.00
_cell.angle_gamma   90.00
#
_symmetry.space_group_name_H-M   'P 1'
#
loop_
_entity.id
_entity.type
_entity.pdbx_description
1 polymer ?
#
loop_
_entity_poly.entity_id
_entity_poly.type
_entity_poly.pdbx_seq_one_letter_code
_entity_poly.pdbx_strand_id
1 'polypeptide(L)'
;MLIQDVKGINKDILNAIKKGEQIEFMSKSIVLASGSRARREIMDESGISHIVIPNTLDEEKAKIEFGLKEELELNSVCEYVKWLSKQKAQTISSNIKNAIILSGDTVVYFDGKILEKPKTIEDARHMLNLLSNNIHRIISGVTIIDTEIEKVDNFSVVSEVVMSQVEPELLARLLENDDTYTHAGAYNISDLLSNHIEIGSGFYDNAKGFPLEVIKGKLVDDFSYEL
;
A
#
# COMPACT_ATOMS: atom_id res chain seq x y z
N MET A 1 -3.10 -25.37 -11.01
CA MET A 1 -4.25 -24.92 -11.82
C MET A 1 -3.73 -23.96 -12.90
N LEU A 2 -4.04 -24.22 -14.17
CA LEU A 2 -3.75 -23.28 -15.27
C LEU A 2 -4.87 -22.24 -15.35
N ILE A 3 -4.52 -20.95 -15.36
CA ILE A 3 -5.49 -19.86 -15.29
C ILE A 3 -5.30 -18.92 -16.49
N GLN A 4 -6.42 -18.57 -17.14
CA GLN A 4 -6.53 -17.43 -18.06
C GLN A 4 -6.81 -16.17 -17.26
N ASP A 5 -6.26 -15.02 -17.66
CA ASP A 5 -6.36 -13.76 -16.92
C ASP A 5 -7.80 -13.40 -16.53
N VAL A 6 -8.07 -13.40 -15.21
CA VAL A 6 -9.37 -13.03 -14.65
C VAL A 6 -9.23 -11.72 -13.90
N LYS A 7 -9.94 -10.67 -14.35
CA LYS A 7 -9.95 -9.37 -13.66
C LYS A 7 -10.68 -9.46 -12.31
N GLY A 8 -10.16 -8.75 -11.30
CA GLY A 8 -10.80 -8.59 -9.99
C GLY A 8 -10.19 -9.43 -8.86
N ILE A 9 -10.83 -9.38 -7.68
CA ILE A 9 -10.38 -10.11 -6.49
C ILE A 9 -10.67 -11.60 -6.66
N ASN A 10 -9.62 -12.41 -6.71
CA ASN A 10 -9.76 -13.84 -6.95
C ASN A 10 -9.63 -14.67 -5.66
N LYS A 11 -10.76 -14.81 -4.95
CA LYS A 11 -10.84 -15.60 -3.71
C LYS A 11 -10.61 -17.09 -3.95
N ASP A 12 -10.92 -17.59 -5.14
CA ASP A 12 -10.73 -19.00 -5.47
C ASP A 12 -9.25 -19.33 -5.61
N ILE A 13 -8.47 -18.46 -6.25
CA ILE A 13 -7.00 -18.57 -6.28
C ILE A 13 -6.44 -18.51 -4.87
N LEU A 14 -6.89 -17.58 -4.04
CA LEU A 14 -6.44 -17.49 -2.65
C LEU A 14 -6.75 -18.77 -1.86
N ASN A 15 -7.94 -19.34 -2.04
CA ASN A 15 -8.34 -20.58 -1.39
C ASN A 15 -7.50 -21.78 -1.87
N ALA A 16 -7.16 -21.84 -3.15
CA ALA A 16 -6.26 -22.84 -3.71
C ALA A 16 -4.85 -22.71 -3.13
N ILE A 17 -4.30 -21.49 -3.06
CA ILE A 17 -3.00 -21.21 -2.42
C ILE A 17 -3.00 -21.65 -0.95
N LYS A 18 -4.07 -21.37 -0.19
CA LYS A 18 -4.22 -21.82 1.20
C LYS A 18 -4.25 -23.35 1.36
N LYS A 19 -4.66 -24.08 0.33
CA LYS A 19 -4.61 -25.55 0.28
C LYS A 19 -3.26 -26.09 -0.19
N GLY A 20 -2.29 -25.21 -0.46
CA GLY A 20 -0.96 -25.57 -0.97
C GLY A 20 -0.92 -25.83 -2.47
N GLU A 21 -1.98 -25.48 -3.21
CA GLU A 21 -2.02 -25.68 -4.66
C GLU A 21 -1.04 -24.75 -5.38
N GLN A 22 -0.48 -25.23 -6.49
CA GLN A 22 0.35 -24.44 -7.39
C GLN A 22 -0.50 -23.82 -8.48
N ILE A 23 -0.33 -22.53 -8.70
CA ILE A 23 -1.04 -21.70 -9.66
C ILE A 23 -0.06 -21.27 -10.72
N GLU A 24 -0.41 -21.49 -11.97
CA GLU A 24 0.43 -21.13 -13.11
C GLU A 24 -0.42 -20.36 -14.12
N PHE A 25 0.04 -19.16 -14.47
CA PHE A 25 -0.62 -18.33 -15.48
C PHE A 25 -0.12 -18.70 -16.87
N MET A 26 -1.03 -18.65 -17.85
CA MET A 26 -0.72 -18.97 -19.25
C MET A 26 0.28 -17.97 -19.88
N SER A 27 0.28 -16.73 -19.39
CA SER A 27 1.17 -15.63 -19.78
C SER A 27 1.62 -14.87 -18.55
N LYS A 28 2.76 -14.18 -18.68
CA LYS A 28 3.35 -13.41 -17.58
C LYS A 28 2.40 -12.33 -17.09
N SER A 29 1.84 -12.55 -15.90
CA SER A 29 0.72 -11.75 -15.36
C SER A 29 1.17 -10.87 -14.20
N ILE A 30 0.60 -9.66 -14.09
CA ILE A 30 0.77 -8.82 -12.90
C ILE A 30 -0.22 -9.26 -11.83
N VAL A 31 0.28 -9.56 -10.63
CA VAL A 31 -0.50 -9.97 -9.46
C VAL A 31 -0.34 -8.93 -8.36
N LEU A 32 -1.42 -8.25 -7.98
CA LEU A 32 -1.44 -7.38 -6.81
C LEU A 32 -1.76 -8.20 -5.54
N ALA A 33 -0.74 -8.40 -4.70
CA ALA A 33 -0.81 -9.11 -3.42
C ALA A 33 -1.43 -8.25 -2.29
N SER A 34 -2.57 -7.59 -2.54
CA SER A 34 -3.12 -6.58 -1.63
C SER A 34 -4.63 -6.69 -1.40
N GLY A 35 -5.01 -6.60 -0.12
CA GLY A 35 -6.41 -6.37 0.28
C GLY A 35 -6.84 -4.90 0.26
N SER A 36 -5.90 -3.96 0.06
CA SER A 36 -6.19 -2.51 0.11
C SER A 36 -7.06 -2.06 -1.06
N ARG A 37 -8.10 -1.26 -0.76
CA ARG A 37 -8.97 -0.63 -1.77
C ARG A 37 -8.21 0.42 -2.58
N ALA A 38 -7.51 1.33 -1.91
CA ALA A 38 -6.74 2.40 -2.56
C ALA A 38 -5.73 1.85 -3.58
N ARG A 39 -5.00 0.77 -3.25
CA ARG A 39 -4.03 0.17 -4.19
C ARG A 39 -4.69 -0.45 -5.41
N ARG A 40 -5.87 -1.06 -5.24
CA ARG A 40 -6.65 -1.57 -6.37
C ARG A 40 -7.10 -0.42 -7.27
N GLU A 41 -7.66 0.63 -6.69
CA GLU A 41 -8.11 1.80 -7.44
C GLU A 41 -6.95 2.44 -8.23
N ILE A 42 -5.76 2.59 -7.63
CA ILE A 42 -4.56 3.07 -8.33
C ILE A 42 -4.17 2.14 -9.50
N MET A 43 -4.20 0.82 -9.30
CA MET A 43 -3.90 -0.14 -10.36
C MET A 43 -4.97 -0.16 -11.46
N ASP A 44 -6.25 -0.02 -11.11
CA ASP A 44 -7.37 0.05 -12.05
C ASP A 44 -7.29 1.32 -12.91
N GLU A 45 -7.00 2.47 -12.28
CA GLU A 45 -6.79 3.77 -12.95
C GLU A 45 -5.57 3.75 -13.89
N SER A 46 -4.59 2.88 -13.61
CA SER A 46 -3.33 2.81 -14.39
C SER A 46 -3.51 2.21 -15.79
N GLY A 47 -4.58 1.44 -16.01
CA GLY A 47 -4.77 0.65 -17.23
C GLY A 47 -3.95 -0.64 -17.30
N ILE A 48 -3.05 -0.91 -16.36
CA ILE A 48 -2.26 -2.13 -16.31
C ILE A 48 -3.16 -3.33 -15.99
N SER A 49 -3.16 -4.33 -16.87
CA SER A 49 -3.89 -5.58 -16.63
C SER A 49 -3.30 -6.30 -15.42
N HIS A 50 -4.12 -6.55 -14.40
CA HIS A 50 -3.66 -7.16 -13.16
C HIS A 50 -4.74 -8.03 -12.50
N ILE A 51 -4.28 -8.96 -11.66
CA ILE A 51 -5.11 -9.85 -10.87
C ILE A 51 -4.90 -9.51 -9.40
N VAL A 52 -5.98 -9.41 -8.62
CA VAL A 52 -5.86 -9.10 -7.20
C VAL A 52 -6.01 -10.37 -6.36
N ILE A 53 -4.96 -10.68 -5.59
CA ILE A 53 -4.94 -11.78 -4.64
C ILE A 53 -4.62 -11.19 -3.26
N PRO A 54 -5.59 -11.09 -2.33
CA PRO A 54 -5.32 -10.59 -1.00
C PRO A 54 -4.28 -11.46 -0.29
N ASN A 55 -3.27 -10.84 0.34
CA ASN A 55 -2.35 -11.55 1.21
C ASN A 55 -3.05 -12.00 2.51
N THR A 56 -2.41 -12.93 3.23
CA THR A 56 -2.95 -13.50 4.48
C THR A 56 -2.11 -13.12 5.71
N LEU A 57 -1.31 -12.05 5.62
CA LEU A 57 -0.44 -11.65 6.71
C LEU A 57 -1.27 -11.15 7.90
N ASP A 58 -0.92 -11.61 9.09
CA ASP A 58 -1.44 -11.07 10.36
C ASP A 58 -0.55 -9.88 10.77
N GLU A 59 -1.00 -8.67 10.48
CA GLU A 59 -0.20 -7.45 10.66
C GLU A 59 0.17 -7.18 12.14
N GLU A 60 -0.71 -7.56 13.09
CA GLU A 60 -0.44 -7.39 14.52
C GLU A 60 0.69 -8.32 14.98
N LYS A 61 0.68 -9.57 14.53
CA LYS A 61 1.83 -10.47 14.79
C LYS A 61 3.09 -9.99 14.11
N ALA A 62 2.98 -9.48 12.88
CA ALA A 62 4.11 -8.99 12.11
C ALA A 62 4.79 -7.79 12.81
N LYS A 63 4.02 -6.88 13.41
CA LYS A 63 4.54 -5.77 14.24
C LYS A 63 5.39 -6.26 15.41
N ILE A 64 4.90 -7.27 16.13
CA ILE A 64 5.59 -7.87 17.27
C ILE A 64 6.89 -8.54 16.82
N GLU A 65 6.84 -9.28 15.71
CA GLU A 65 8.01 -9.97 15.14
C GLU A 65 9.10 -9.00 14.70
N PHE A 66 8.73 -7.89 14.07
CA PHE A 66 9.68 -6.86 13.66
C PHE A 66 10.33 -6.14 14.85
N GLY A 67 9.65 -6.08 16.00
CA GLY A 67 10.13 -5.37 17.19
C GLY A 67 9.99 -3.85 17.05
N LEU A 68 8.88 -3.39 16.48
CA LEU A 68 8.60 -1.97 16.27
C LEU A 68 8.49 -1.23 17.62
N LYS A 69 9.19 -0.09 17.74
CA LYS A 69 9.14 0.80 18.92
C LYS A 69 8.04 1.85 18.75
N GLU A 70 7.64 2.49 19.86
CA GLU A 70 6.63 3.56 19.84
C GLU A 70 7.16 4.86 19.18
N GLU A 71 8.40 5.24 19.50
CA GLU A 71 9.10 6.34 18.83
C GLU A 71 10.13 5.80 17.85
N LEU A 72 10.01 6.25 16.61
CA LEU A 72 10.74 5.71 15.47
C LEU A 72 11.45 6.81 14.72
N GLU A 73 12.71 6.57 14.41
CA GLU A 73 13.42 7.31 13.37
C GLU A 73 12.85 6.96 11.99
N LEU A 74 12.87 7.93 11.07
CA LEU A 74 12.33 7.76 9.71
C LEU A 74 12.89 6.50 9.01
N ASN A 75 14.19 6.24 9.13
CA ASN A 75 14.83 5.07 8.52
C ASN A 75 14.26 3.74 9.05
N SER A 76 13.93 3.67 10.35
CA SER A 76 13.30 2.50 10.95
C SER A 76 11.90 2.26 10.38
N VAL A 77 11.15 3.32 10.09
CA VAL A 77 9.83 3.22 9.44
C VAL A 77 9.96 2.75 8.00
N CYS A 78 10.94 3.26 7.25
CA CYS A 78 11.23 2.81 5.88
C CYS A 78 11.56 1.31 5.83
N GLU A 79 12.41 0.81 6.74
CA GLU A 79 12.73 -0.61 6.84
C GLU A 79 11.53 -1.45 7.28
N TYR A 80 10.70 -0.93 8.17
CA TYR A 80 9.47 -1.59 8.61
C TYR A 80 8.49 -1.82 7.45
N VAL A 81 8.15 -0.78 6.69
CA VAL A 81 7.22 -0.93 5.57
C VAL A 81 7.80 -1.81 4.45
N LYS A 82 9.12 -1.75 4.21
CA LYS A 82 9.82 -2.65 3.28
C LYS A 82 9.65 -4.11 3.72
N TRP A 83 9.94 -4.39 4.98
CA TRP A 83 9.82 -5.72 5.56
C TRP A 83 8.37 -6.23 5.46
N LEU A 84 7.38 -5.43 5.83
CA LEU A 84 5.96 -5.80 5.72
C LEU A 84 5.54 -6.09 4.29
N SER A 85 5.89 -5.22 3.34
CA SER A 85 5.55 -5.43 1.93
C SER A 85 6.12 -6.77 1.41
N LYS A 86 7.32 -7.14 1.87
CA LYS A 86 7.97 -8.41 1.53
C LYS A 86 7.26 -9.60 2.14
N GLN A 87 6.93 -9.54 3.43
CA GLN A 87 6.14 -10.60 4.10
C GLN A 87 4.80 -10.83 3.38
N LYS A 88 4.10 -9.75 3.01
CA LYS A 88 2.84 -9.80 2.26
C LYS A 88 3.00 -10.50 0.90
N ALA A 89 4.04 -10.15 0.14
CA ALA A 89 4.33 -10.81 -1.14
C ALA A 89 4.64 -12.30 -0.96
N GLN A 90 5.40 -12.63 0.08
CA GLN A 90 5.84 -13.99 0.36
C GLN A 90 4.69 -14.93 0.70
N THR A 91 3.58 -14.43 1.25
CA THR A 91 2.39 -15.27 1.57
C THR A 91 1.76 -15.97 0.36
N ILE A 92 2.01 -15.49 -0.86
CA ILE A 92 1.44 -16.07 -2.09
C ILE A 92 2.52 -16.51 -3.10
N SER A 93 3.73 -15.96 -3.02
CA SER A 93 4.76 -16.13 -4.06
C SER A 93 5.17 -17.57 -4.33
N SER A 94 5.29 -18.42 -3.30
CA SER A 94 5.70 -19.83 -3.44
C SER A 94 4.72 -20.70 -4.21
N ASN A 95 3.49 -20.21 -4.40
CA ASN A 95 2.40 -20.94 -5.01
C ASN A 95 2.02 -20.38 -6.39
N ILE A 96 2.72 -19.35 -6.87
CA ILE A 96 2.41 -18.67 -8.12
C ILE A 96 3.60 -18.77 -9.07
N LYS A 97 3.33 -19.18 -10.31
CA LYS A 97 4.31 -19.26 -11.40
C LYS A 97 3.89 -18.38 -12.57
N ASN A 98 4.90 -17.95 -13.34
CA ASN A 98 4.72 -17.09 -14.52
C ASN A 98 4.01 -15.76 -14.19
N ALA A 99 4.46 -15.07 -13.13
CA ALA A 99 3.86 -13.82 -12.70
C ALA A 99 4.89 -12.82 -12.15
N ILE A 100 4.53 -11.54 -12.22
CA ILE A 100 5.15 -10.47 -11.44
C ILE A 100 4.20 -10.10 -10.30
N ILE A 101 4.62 -10.36 -9.06
CA ILE A 101 3.86 -10.07 -7.86
C ILE A 101 4.25 -8.68 -7.35
N LEU A 102 3.26 -7.82 -7.19
CA LEU A 102 3.36 -6.50 -6.58
C LEU A 102 2.73 -6.52 -5.19
N SER A 103 3.48 -6.09 -4.19
CA SER A 103 2.99 -5.94 -2.82
C SER A 103 3.37 -4.57 -2.28
N GLY A 104 2.50 -4.01 -1.44
CA GLY A 104 2.69 -2.71 -0.84
C GLY A 104 2.23 -2.65 0.61
N ASP A 105 2.96 -1.89 1.41
CA ASP A 105 2.56 -1.43 2.73
C ASP A 105 2.75 0.08 2.84
N THR A 106 1.86 0.80 3.51
CA THR A 106 1.90 2.28 3.53
C THR A 106 1.44 2.79 4.87
N VAL A 107 2.21 3.72 5.42
CA VAL A 107 1.93 4.38 6.69
C VAL A 107 2.03 5.90 6.56
N VAL A 108 1.31 6.61 7.43
CA VAL A 108 1.53 8.04 7.68
C VAL A 108 2.50 8.15 8.86
N TYR A 109 3.52 8.98 8.72
CA TYR A 109 4.54 9.24 9.73
C TYR A 109 4.57 10.73 10.08
N PHE A 110 4.41 11.03 11.37
CA PHE A 110 4.42 12.38 11.90
C PHE A 110 5.08 12.38 13.28
N ASP A 111 6.03 13.30 13.48
CA ASP A 111 6.73 13.54 14.76
C ASP A 111 7.15 12.27 15.52
N GLY A 112 7.93 11.40 14.85
CA GLY A 112 8.43 10.17 15.47
C GLY A 112 7.44 9.01 15.53
N LYS A 113 6.19 9.18 15.08
CA LYS A 113 5.11 8.20 15.24
C LYS A 113 4.50 7.79 13.93
N ILE A 114 4.10 6.51 13.86
CA ILE A 114 3.23 6.01 12.79
C ILE A 114 1.77 6.28 13.18
N LEU A 115 1.04 6.95 12.30
CA LEU A 115 -0.40 7.10 12.39
C LEU A 115 -1.06 6.02 11.55
N GLU A 116 -1.69 5.06 12.24
CA GLU A 116 -2.42 3.96 11.59
C GLU A 116 -3.83 4.39 11.19
N LYS A 117 -4.67 3.42 10.85
CA LYS A 117 -6.10 3.63 10.64
C LYS A 117 -6.76 3.93 11.98
N PRO A 118 -7.63 4.96 12.06
CA PRO A 118 -8.32 5.27 13.31
C PRO A 118 -9.29 4.14 13.68
N LYS A 119 -9.36 3.78 14.96
CA LYS A 119 -10.32 2.77 15.47
C LYS A 119 -11.60 3.43 15.96
N THR A 120 -11.55 4.72 16.27
CA THR A 120 -12.67 5.52 16.76
C THR A 120 -12.75 6.88 16.07
N ILE A 121 -13.90 7.55 16.19
CA ILE A 121 -14.09 8.94 15.75
C ILE A 121 -13.11 9.88 16.47
N GLU A 122 -12.82 9.60 17.75
CA GLU A 122 -11.86 10.40 18.52
C GLU A 122 -10.44 10.25 17.97
N ASP A 123 -10.04 9.03 17.59
CA ASP A 123 -8.73 8.77 16.97
C ASP A 123 -8.62 9.55 15.66
N ALA A 124 -9.65 9.49 14.81
CA ALA A 124 -9.68 10.19 13.53
C ALA A 124 -9.58 11.71 13.72
N ARG A 125 -10.34 12.26 14.68
CA ARG A 125 -10.30 13.68 15.01
C ARG A 125 -8.93 14.10 15.53
N HIS A 126 -8.34 13.30 16.41
CA HIS A 126 -7.02 13.55 16.95
C HIS A 126 -5.96 13.55 15.84
N MET A 127 -5.95 12.54 14.97
CA MET A 127 -5.03 12.46 13.83
C MET A 127 -5.18 13.67 12.90
N LEU A 128 -6.40 14.00 12.48
CA LEU A 128 -6.65 15.15 11.59
C LEU A 128 -6.21 16.48 12.22
N ASN A 129 -6.42 16.66 13.53
CA ASN A 129 -5.94 17.84 14.25
C ASN A 129 -4.41 17.90 14.35
N LEU A 130 -3.74 16.76 14.53
CA LEU A 130 -2.27 16.69 14.52
C LEU A 130 -1.71 17.08 13.15
N LEU A 131 -2.33 16.61 12.08
CA LEU A 131 -1.85 16.83 10.71
C LEU A 131 -2.23 18.22 10.16
N SER A 132 -3.33 18.81 10.64
CA SER A 132 -3.78 20.15 10.25
C SER A 132 -2.69 21.20 10.48
N ASN A 133 -2.44 22.03 9.46
CA ASN A 133 -1.39 23.07 9.46
C ASN A 133 0.03 22.53 9.72
N ASN A 134 0.30 21.27 9.36
CA ASN A 134 1.57 20.60 9.57
C ASN A 134 2.05 19.88 8.30
N ILE A 135 3.30 19.42 8.37
CA ILE A 135 3.94 18.60 7.33
C ILE A 135 4.16 17.20 7.89
N HIS A 136 3.72 16.18 7.15
CA HIS A 136 3.91 14.77 7.49
C HIS A 136 4.40 13.98 6.29
N ARG A 137 4.78 12.73 6.53
CA ARG A 137 5.33 11.86 5.49
C ARG A 137 4.41 10.68 5.25
N ILE A 138 4.18 10.35 3.98
CA ILE A 138 3.60 9.07 3.58
C ILE A 138 4.73 8.19 3.09
N ILE A 139 4.87 7.03 3.72
CA ILE A 139 5.96 6.10 3.47
C ILE A 139 5.35 4.79 3.00
N SER A 140 5.67 4.39 1.77
CA SER A 140 5.27 3.09 1.24
C SER A 140 6.46 2.17 1.07
N GLY A 141 6.37 0.96 1.59
CA GLY A 141 7.25 -0.15 1.24
C GLY A 141 6.64 -0.92 0.07
N VAL A 142 7.47 -1.29 -0.89
CA VAL A 142 7.06 -2.05 -2.07
C VAL A 142 7.96 -3.26 -2.24
N THR A 143 7.35 -4.39 -2.63
CA THR A 143 8.07 -5.57 -3.09
C THR A 143 7.55 -5.98 -4.45
N ILE A 144 8.49 -6.18 -5.39
CA ILE A 144 8.25 -6.74 -6.72
C ILE A 144 8.95 -8.09 -6.77
N ILE A 145 8.21 -9.16 -7.08
CA ILE A 145 8.77 -10.51 -7.24
C ILE A 145 8.41 -11.02 -8.63
N ASP A 146 9.42 -11.35 -9.42
CA ASP A 146 9.24 -12.14 -10.63
C ASP A 146 9.38 -13.62 -10.30
N THR A 147 8.30 -14.38 -10.42
CA THR A 147 8.27 -15.78 -10.04
C THR A 147 8.90 -16.72 -11.06
N GLU A 148 9.18 -16.23 -12.27
CA GLU A 148 9.82 -17.03 -13.31
C GLU A 148 11.35 -17.01 -13.17
N ILE A 149 11.92 -15.82 -12.94
CA ILE A 149 13.38 -15.63 -12.79
C ILE A 149 13.82 -15.48 -11.33
N GLU A 150 12.90 -15.66 -10.38
CA GLU A 150 13.12 -15.54 -8.93
C GLU A 150 13.77 -14.20 -8.50
N LYS A 151 13.54 -13.13 -9.28
CA LYS A 151 14.07 -11.80 -9.00
C LYS A 151 13.18 -11.08 -7.99
N VAL A 152 13.81 -10.49 -6.97
CA VAL A 152 13.13 -9.69 -5.95
C VAL A 152 13.72 -8.30 -5.92
N ASP A 153 12.86 -7.29 -5.95
CA ASP A 153 13.20 -5.91 -5.63
C ASP A 153 12.33 -5.41 -4.47
N ASN A 154 12.96 -4.78 -3.48
CA ASN A 154 12.28 -4.35 -2.25
C ASN A 154 12.83 -2.99 -1.77
N PHE A 155 11.97 -1.98 -1.83
CA PHE A 155 12.34 -0.59 -1.62
C PHE A 155 11.23 0.19 -0.90
N SER A 156 11.56 1.39 -0.41
CA SER A 156 10.60 2.31 0.19
C SER A 156 10.56 3.62 -0.58
N VAL A 157 9.39 4.25 -0.64
CA VAL A 157 9.17 5.57 -1.23
C VAL A 157 8.58 6.49 -0.17
N VAL A 158 9.14 7.70 -0.05
CA VAL A 158 8.69 8.73 0.89
C VAL A 158 8.13 9.89 0.09
N SER A 159 6.92 10.33 0.45
CA SER A 159 6.34 11.59 -0.02
C SER A 159 6.09 12.50 1.17
N GLU A 160 6.47 13.76 1.05
CA GLU A 160 6.14 14.80 2.01
C GLU A 160 4.83 15.46 1.62
N VAL A 161 3.91 15.54 2.59
CA VAL A 161 2.58 16.09 2.42
C VAL A 161 2.46 17.31 3.31
N VAL A 162 2.16 18.46 2.71
CA VAL A 162 1.87 19.71 3.40
C VAL A 162 0.36 19.83 3.51
N MET A 163 -0.16 19.85 4.74
CA MET A 163 -1.59 20.04 4.99
C MET A 163 -1.82 21.45 5.53
N SER A 164 -2.64 22.24 4.84
CA SER A 164 -3.06 23.55 5.32
C SER A 164 -4.04 23.41 6.49
N GLN A 165 -4.37 24.54 7.13
CA GLN A 165 -5.34 24.53 8.22
C GLN A 165 -6.68 23.91 7.77
N VAL A 166 -7.12 22.90 8.50
CA VAL A 166 -8.42 22.25 8.36
C VAL A 166 -9.39 22.92 9.34
N GLU A 167 -10.38 23.64 8.81
CA GLU A 167 -11.38 24.32 9.63
C GLU A 167 -12.33 23.33 10.33
N PRO A 168 -12.88 23.67 11.51
CA PRO A 168 -13.75 22.79 12.28
C PRO A 168 -14.94 22.22 11.49
N GLU A 169 -15.52 23.00 10.57
CA GLU A 169 -16.63 22.56 9.73
C GLU A 169 -16.20 21.50 8.71
N LEU A 170 -15.00 21.63 8.13
CA LEU A 170 -14.45 20.63 7.23
C LEU A 170 -14.07 19.36 8.00
N LEU A 171 -13.48 19.51 9.18
CA LEU A 171 -13.17 18.41 10.08
C LEU A 171 -14.43 17.58 10.43
N ALA A 172 -15.54 18.25 10.77
CA ALA A 172 -16.80 17.58 11.03
C ALA A 172 -17.29 16.75 9.83
N ARG A 173 -17.23 17.32 8.62
CA ARG A 173 -17.61 16.62 7.37
C ARG A 173 -16.71 15.43 7.06
N LEU A 174 -15.42 15.52 7.37
CA LEU A 174 -14.49 14.39 7.21
C LEU A 174 -14.85 13.23 8.15
N LEU A 175 -15.23 13.53 9.39
CA LEU A 175 -15.60 12.51 10.38
C LEU A 175 -16.95 11.84 10.06
N GLU A 176 -17.80 12.46 9.25
CA GLU A 176 -19.03 11.85 8.74
C GLU A 176 -18.79 10.88 7.57
N ASN A 177 -17.61 10.93 6.93
CA ASN A 177 -17.29 10.07 5.79
C ASN A 177 -16.68 8.74 6.27
N ASP A 178 -17.33 7.62 5.94
CA ASP A 178 -16.85 6.28 6.26
C ASP A 178 -15.44 5.99 5.70
N ASP A 179 -15.07 6.62 4.57
CA ASP A 179 -13.76 6.40 3.93
C ASP A 179 -12.59 6.88 4.81
N THR A 180 -12.82 7.90 5.63
CA THR A 180 -11.87 8.45 6.63
C THR A 180 -11.31 7.35 7.53
N TYR A 181 -12.14 6.38 7.91
CA TYR A 181 -11.76 5.31 8.83
C TYR A 181 -10.95 4.19 8.18
N THR A 182 -10.85 4.20 6.85
CA THR A 182 -10.18 3.14 6.10
C THR A 182 -8.72 3.47 5.77
N HIS A 183 -8.30 4.72 6.02
CA HIS A 183 -6.99 5.28 5.66
C HIS A 183 -6.11 5.56 6.87
N ALA A 184 -4.80 5.32 6.71
CA ALA A 184 -3.79 5.71 7.69
C ALA A 184 -3.78 7.24 7.83
N GLY A 185 -3.70 7.76 9.06
CA GLY A 185 -3.77 9.20 9.33
C GLY A 185 -5.17 9.82 9.15
N ALA A 186 -6.21 8.99 8.95
CA ALA A 186 -7.61 9.40 8.90
C ALA A 186 -7.98 10.37 7.75
N TYR A 187 -7.30 10.30 6.60
CA TYR A 187 -7.73 11.03 5.41
C TYR A 187 -7.33 10.33 4.11
N ASN A 188 -8.05 10.68 3.05
CA ASN A 188 -7.71 10.36 1.66
C ASN A 188 -7.32 11.67 0.96
N ILE A 189 -6.14 11.68 0.33
CA ILE A 189 -5.61 12.86 -0.37
C ILE A 189 -6.49 13.32 -1.54
N SER A 190 -7.31 12.42 -2.11
CA SER A 190 -8.13 12.71 -3.29
C SER A 190 -9.53 13.24 -2.96
N ASP A 191 -9.91 13.31 -1.68
CA ASP A 191 -11.29 13.59 -1.27
C ASP A 191 -11.50 15.06 -0.84
N LEU A 192 -12.30 15.30 0.20
CA LEU A 192 -12.67 16.61 0.74
C LEU A 192 -11.46 17.46 1.15
N LEU A 193 -10.31 16.84 1.38
CA LEU A 193 -9.05 17.51 1.72
C LEU A 193 -8.16 17.84 0.51
N SER A 194 -8.55 17.50 -0.72
CA SER A 194 -7.73 17.73 -1.91
C SER A 194 -7.27 19.19 -2.07
N ASN A 195 -8.12 20.18 -1.71
CA ASN A 195 -7.76 21.60 -1.74
C ASN A 195 -6.91 22.07 -0.54
N HIS A 196 -6.70 21.21 0.45
CA HIS A 196 -5.91 21.49 1.65
C HIS A 196 -4.57 20.77 1.65
N ILE A 197 -4.26 20.01 0.60
CA ILE A 197 -3.08 19.16 0.54
C ILE A 197 -2.20 19.54 -0.65
N GLU A 198 -0.92 19.71 -0.38
CA GLU A 198 0.14 19.85 -1.37
C GLU A 198 1.20 18.76 -1.18
N ILE A 199 1.74 18.24 -2.28
CA ILE A 199 2.92 17.36 -2.23
C ILE A 199 4.16 18.24 -2.19
N GLY A 200 4.79 18.36 -1.01
CA GLY A 200 6.02 19.12 -0.84
C GLY A 200 7.21 18.45 -1.53
N SER A 201 7.27 17.12 -1.49
CA SER A 201 8.25 16.31 -2.24
C SER A 201 7.79 14.87 -2.41
N GLY A 202 8.37 14.14 -3.37
CA GLY A 202 8.03 12.76 -3.68
C GLY A 202 6.89 12.65 -4.70
N PHE A 203 6.08 11.60 -4.59
CA PHE A 203 5.08 11.23 -5.60
C PHE A 203 3.65 11.27 -5.05
N TYR A 204 2.71 11.74 -5.86
CA TYR A 204 1.30 11.88 -5.49
C TYR A 204 0.58 10.53 -5.34
N ASP A 205 0.89 9.56 -6.21
CA ASP A 205 0.35 8.19 -6.14
C ASP A 205 0.85 7.44 -4.88
N ASN A 206 2.09 7.67 -4.47
CA ASN A 206 2.60 7.21 -3.18
C ASN A 206 1.76 7.78 -2.03
N ALA A 207 1.42 9.07 -2.10
CA ALA A 207 0.54 9.72 -1.14
C ALA A 207 -0.91 9.17 -1.20
N LYS A 208 -1.38 8.71 -2.36
CA LYS A 208 -2.63 7.93 -2.48
C LYS A 208 -2.53 6.51 -1.90
N GLY A 209 -1.32 5.99 -1.66
CA GLY A 209 -1.08 4.69 -1.03
C GLY A 209 -0.36 3.64 -1.87
N PHE A 210 0.11 3.99 -3.08
CA PHE A 210 0.93 3.10 -3.89
C PHE A 210 1.79 3.89 -4.91
N PRO A 211 3.13 3.81 -4.85
CA PRO A 211 4.03 4.58 -5.71
C PRO A 211 4.11 3.96 -7.13
N LEU A 212 2.99 3.92 -7.84
CA LEU A 212 2.81 3.34 -9.15
C LEU A 212 3.81 3.84 -10.20
N GLU A 213 4.13 5.12 -10.24
CA GLU A 213 5.09 5.70 -11.19
C GLU A 213 6.50 5.14 -10.96
N VAL A 214 6.90 4.99 -9.70
CA VAL A 214 8.17 4.33 -9.34
C VAL A 214 8.13 2.84 -9.71
N ILE A 215 7.00 2.18 -9.48
CA ILE A 215 6.80 0.77 -9.82
C ILE A 215 6.89 0.55 -11.33
N LYS A 216 6.21 1.38 -12.14
CA LYS A 216 6.26 1.31 -13.61
C LYS A 216 7.69 1.45 -14.14
N GLY A 217 8.44 2.43 -13.63
CA GLY A 217 9.85 2.58 -14.00
C GLY A 217 10.64 1.31 -13.74
N LYS A 218 10.49 0.72 -12.55
CA LYS A 218 11.17 -0.55 -12.21
C LYS A 218 10.68 -1.74 -13.03
N LEU A 219 9.39 -1.82 -13.34
CA LEU A 219 8.85 -2.88 -14.20
C LEU A 219 9.51 -2.88 -15.57
N VAL A 220 9.72 -1.70 -16.16
CA VAL A 220 10.39 -1.54 -17.45
C VAL A 220 11.90 -1.78 -17.31
N ASP A 221 12.55 -1.04 -16.42
CA ASP A 221 14.02 -0.97 -16.34
C ASP A 221 14.64 -2.22 -15.73
N ASP A 222 14.03 -2.74 -14.65
CA ASP A 222 14.58 -3.84 -13.86
C ASP A 222 13.95 -5.19 -14.23
N PHE A 223 12.68 -5.22 -14.63
CA PHE A 223 11.94 -6.48 -14.89
C PHE A 223 11.65 -6.74 -16.36
N SER A 224 12.01 -5.82 -17.26
CA SER A 224 11.78 -5.93 -18.71
C SER A 224 10.33 -6.26 -19.06
N TYR A 225 9.38 -5.72 -18.28
CA TYR A 225 7.95 -5.89 -18.49
C TYR A 225 7.42 -4.78 -19.40
N GLU A 226 6.68 -5.17 -20.44
CA GLU A 226 6.04 -4.23 -21.37
C GLU A 226 4.69 -3.77 -20.79
N LEU A 227 4.51 -2.46 -20.64
CA LEU A 227 3.31 -1.81 -20.06
C LEU A 227 2.24 -1.49 -21.10
#